data_AF-A0A3S9CCZ7-F1
#
_entry.id   AF-A0A3S9CCZ7-F1
#
_cell.length_a   1.000
_cell.length_b   1.000
_cell.length_c   1.000
_cell.angle_alpha   90.00
_cell.angle_beta   90.00
_cell.angle_gamma   90.00
#
_symmetry.space_group_name_H-M   'P 1'
#
loop_
_entity.id
_entity.type
_entity.pdbx_description
1 polymer ?
#
loop_
_entity_poly.entity_id
_entity_poly.type
_entity_poly.pdbx_seq_one_letter_code
_entity_poly.pdbx_strand_id
1 'polypeptide(L)'
;MPGADRRAADDGDRRPRGRHLRSVCKAARRAHPCAHPRCTGSGLGHAGRAPVRRDRQDAGSRPHCLRTAGPTRPARTVELAVRFTAVSLRQPRLGADSRDPRELTLNMVEVREIDPPSAKDAVIWRLLTTHSVETLADACRIVDLYRSRWSVEQLFRTVKSQAIDLEESLIADGDALERLAATALVVATKVMQLVHGRGSPGQRFQAAHLFDPTEITVLEVLIAKLEGKTQKQKNPHPTHTLAWAAWCIARLGGWNGYEKERPPGPITFTHGLRRFNAITHGFVLASQK
;
A
#
# COMPACT_ATOMS: atom_id res chain seq x y z
N MET A 1 -48.89 -11.03 46.89
CA MET A 1 -48.56 -11.52 48.25
C MET A 1 -49.66 -12.51 48.65
N PRO A 2 -49.36 -13.68 49.23
CA PRO A 2 -48.07 -14.21 49.69
C PRO A 2 -47.61 -15.42 48.83
N GLY A 3 -46.41 -15.96 48.90
CA GLY A 3 -45.24 -15.70 49.74
C GLY A 3 -44.36 -16.95 49.75
N ALA A 4 -43.07 -16.74 49.41
CA ALA A 4 -41.85 -17.47 49.76
C ALA A 4 -41.70 -18.96 49.39
N ASP A 5 -40.52 -19.57 49.17
CA ASP A 5 -39.11 -19.23 48.92
C ASP A 5 -38.33 -20.52 49.29
N ARG A 6 -37.39 -21.00 48.45
CA ARG A 6 -36.16 -21.75 48.84
C ARG A 6 -35.35 -22.20 47.62
N ARG A 7 -34.34 -21.37 47.30
CA ARG A 7 -32.92 -21.64 46.97
C ARG A 7 -32.48 -23.09 46.62
N ALA A 8 -31.67 -23.25 45.57
CA ALA A 8 -30.20 -23.41 45.66
C ALA A 8 -29.49 -23.66 44.31
N ALA A 9 -28.28 -23.08 44.19
CA ALA A 9 -27.09 -23.41 43.35
C ALA A 9 -27.24 -23.38 41.81
N ASP A 10 -26.62 -22.48 41.05
CA ASP A 10 -25.19 -22.16 40.88
C ASP A 10 -24.38 -23.33 40.29
N ASP A 11 -24.11 -23.29 38.98
CA ASP A 11 -22.76 -23.52 38.48
C ASP A 11 -22.59 -22.91 37.08
N GLY A 12 -21.73 -21.90 37.00
CA GLY A 12 -21.34 -21.26 35.76
C GLY A 12 -20.18 -22.01 35.12
N ASP A 13 -20.43 -22.67 33.98
CA ASP A 13 -19.35 -23.23 33.15
C ASP A 13 -18.61 -22.11 32.40
N ARG A 14 -17.68 -21.46 33.11
CA ARG A 14 -16.57 -20.70 32.55
C ARG A 14 -15.61 -21.67 31.88
N ARG A 15 -15.76 -21.90 30.57
CA ARG A 15 -14.70 -22.53 29.78
C ARG A 15 -13.65 -21.51 29.31
N PRO A 16 -12.37 -21.91 29.31
CA PRO A 16 -11.25 -20.98 29.38
C PRO A 16 -10.96 -20.36 28.02
N ARG A 17 -10.86 -19.02 28.00
CA ARG A 17 -10.23 -18.30 26.90
C ARG A 17 -8.80 -18.80 26.77
N GLY A 18 -8.52 -19.51 25.68
CA GLY A 18 -7.19 -19.99 25.27
C GLY A 18 -6.20 -18.83 25.15
N ARG A 19 -5.64 -18.44 26.29
CA ARG A 19 -4.59 -17.45 26.47
C ARG A 19 -3.25 -18.16 26.32
N HIS A 20 -3.06 -18.82 25.17
CA HIS A 20 -1.85 -19.59 24.89
C HIS A 20 -1.55 -19.61 23.39
N LEU A 21 -1.38 -18.42 22.80
CA LEU A 21 -0.67 -18.21 21.52
C LEU A 21 -0.44 -16.72 21.17
N ARG A 22 -0.81 -15.78 22.06
CA ARG A 22 -0.33 -14.38 21.99
C ARG A 22 1.12 -14.18 22.50
N SER A 23 1.79 -15.26 22.88
CA SER A 23 3.16 -15.24 23.41
C SER A 23 4.24 -15.35 22.33
N VAL A 24 3.95 -16.00 21.19
CA VAL A 24 5.00 -16.30 20.19
C VAL A 24 5.19 -15.18 19.16
N CYS A 25 4.15 -14.40 18.83
CA CYS A 25 4.28 -13.28 17.87
C CYS A 25 4.62 -11.91 18.48
N LYS A 26 4.75 -11.80 19.82
CA LYS A 26 5.18 -10.56 20.49
C LYS A 26 6.70 -10.43 20.62
N ALA A 27 7.46 -11.46 20.23
CA ALA A 27 8.92 -11.48 20.28
C ALA A 27 9.60 -10.68 19.13
N ALA A 28 8.87 -10.29 18.08
CA ALA A 28 9.43 -9.50 16.97
C ALA A 28 9.26 -7.97 17.12
N ARG A 29 8.87 -7.46 18.29
CA ARG A 29 8.74 -6.01 18.59
C ARG A 29 9.43 -5.60 19.90
N ARG A 30 10.60 -6.17 20.18
CA ARG A 30 11.56 -5.63 21.15
C ARG A 30 12.93 -5.54 20.49
N ALA A 31 13.20 -4.41 19.85
CA ALA A 31 14.58 -4.01 19.61
C ALA A 31 15.19 -3.71 20.98
N HIS A 32 16.00 -4.64 21.49
CA HIS A 32 16.90 -4.35 22.60
C HIS A 32 17.93 -3.31 22.15
N PRO A 33 18.23 -2.29 22.95
CA PRO A 33 19.34 -1.40 22.68
C PRO A 33 20.64 -2.19 22.82
N CYS A 34 21.40 -2.32 21.73
CA CYS A 34 22.79 -2.75 21.83
C CYS A 34 23.59 -1.66 22.55
N ALA A 35 23.72 -1.81 23.85
CA ALA A 35 24.76 -1.17 24.63
C ALA A 35 26.04 -1.98 24.42
N HIS A 36 27.04 -1.41 23.74
CA HIS A 36 28.41 -1.93 23.80
C HIS A 36 29.15 -1.31 24.99
N PRO A 37 29.97 -2.10 25.72
CA PRO A 37 30.72 -1.63 26.87
C PRO A 37 31.88 -0.73 26.44
N ARG A 38 32.18 0.25 27.29
CA ARG A 38 33.39 1.08 27.24
C ARG A 38 34.62 0.16 27.20
N CYS A 39 35.46 0.31 26.18
CA CYS A 39 36.85 -0.14 26.22
C CYS A 39 37.74 1.11 26.21
N THR A 40 38.32 1.39 27.37
CA THR A 40 39.51 2.22 27.56
C THR A 40 40.73 1.42 27.08
N GLY A 41 41.54 1.99 26.20
CA GLY A 41 42.79 1.37 25.77
C GLY A 41 43.46 2.12 24.62
N SER A 42 44.51 2.86 24.96
CA SER A 42 45.47 3.57 24.12
C SER A 42 46.22 2.67 23.12
N GLY A 43 46.52 3.20 21.92
CA GLY A 43 47.52 2.62 21.01
C GLY A 43 47.46 3.15 19.58
N LEU A 44 48.48 3.91 19.19
CA LEU A 44 48.69 4.55 17.89
C LEU A 44 48.78 3.56 16.71
N GLY A 45 48.29 3.98 15.54
CA GLY A 45 48.51 3.28 14.27
C GLY A 45 47.82 3.98 13.09
N HIS A 46 48.50 4.95 12.48
CA HIS A 46 48.08 5.59 11.23
C HIS A 46 48.03 4.59 10.07
N ALA A 47 46.90 4.52 9.34
CA ALA A 47 46.90 4.12 7.92
C ALA A 47 45.59 4.53 7.20
N GLY A 48 45.69 5.57 6.36
CA GLY A 48 45.00 5.68 5.07
C GLY A 48 43.47 5.78 5.02
N ARG A 49 42.90 6.97 5.25
CA ARG A 49 41.63 7.35 4.62
C ARG A 49 41.87 7.57 3.12
N ALA A 50 41.39 6.64 2.27
CA ALA A 50 41.34 6.88 0.85
C ALA A 50 40.22 7.89 0.53
N PRO A 51 40.48 8.95 -0.26
CA PRO A 51 39.45 9.92 -0.62
C PRO A 51 38.50 9.32 -1.65
N VAL A 52 37.19 9.32 -1.34
CA VAL A 52 36.15 9.20 -2.38
C VAL A 52 36.21 10.49 -3.19
N ARG A 53 36.67 10.43 -4.45
CA ARG A 53 36.53 11.53 -5.41
C ARG A 53 35.03 11.78 -5.59
N ARG A 54 34.53 12.87 -5.01
CA ARG A 54 33.18 13.38 -5.22
C ARG A 54 33.28 14.50 -6.24
N ASP A 55 33.02 14.19 -7.50
CA ASP A 55 32.60 15.24 -8.43
C ASP A 55 31.14 15.57 -8.10
N ARG A 56 30.98 16.46 -7.12
CA ARG A 56 29.69 17.05 -6.76
C ARG A 56 29.30 18.01 -7.87
N GLN A 57 28.35 17.61 -8.71
CA GLN A 57 27.54 18.58 -9.42
C GLN A 57 26.41 19.02 -8.48
N ASP A 58 26.55 20.20 -7.89
CA ASP A 58 25.44 20.88 -7.21
C ASP A 58 24.48 21.43 -8.29
N ALA A 59 23.70 20.53 -8.89
CA ALA A 59 22.69 20.88 -9.87
C ALA A 59 21.41 21.36 -9.17
N GLY A 60 21.29 22.68 -8.98
CA GLY A 60 20.04 23.43 -8.85
C GLY A 60 19.06 22.98 -7.75
N SER A 61 19.08 23.66 -6.60
CA SER A 61 18.02 23.60 -5.59
C SER A 61 16.73 24.23 -6.15
N ARG A 62 15.75 23.42 -6.58
CA ARG A 62 14.37 23.90 -6.74
C ARG A 62 13.47 23.20 -5.72
N PRO A 63 12.63 23.94 -4.97
CA PRO A 63 11.76 23.34 -3.97
C PRO A 63 10.75 22.41 -4.65
N HIS A 64 10.82 21.11 -4.33
CA HIS A 64 9.80 20.14 -4.69
C HIS A 64 8.86 19.94 -3.50
N CYS A 65 7.59 20.30 -3.64
CA CYS A 65 6.60 20.19 -2.57
C CYS A 65 6.04 18.77 -2.45
N LEU A 66 6.28 18.09 -1.33
CA LEU A 66 5.61 16.83 -0.98
C LEU A 66 4.64 17.01 0.18
N ARG A 67 3.53 16.28 0.14
CA ARG A 67 2.66 16.11 1.30
C ARG A 67 3.01 14.82 2.01
N THR A 68 3.59 14.92 3.21
CA THR A 68 3.88 13.74 4.04
C THR A 68 2.79 13.55 5.08
N ALA A 69 2.31 12.32 5.27
CA ALA A 69 1.33 11.97 6.29
C ALA A 69 1.66 10.59 6.87
N GLY A 70 1.59 10.46 8.20
CA GLY A 70 1.76 9.19 8.90
C GLY A 70 0.63 8.98 9.92
N PRO A 71 0.53 7.81 10.56
CA PRO A 71 -0.53 7.53 11.54
C PRO A 71 -0.57 8.51 12.72
N THR A 72 0.59 9.10 13.05
CA THR A 72 0.78 10.02 14.17
C THR A 72 1.29 11.40 13.74
N ARG A 73 1.47 11.64 12.43
CA ARG A 73 2.01 12.90 11.91
C ARG A 73 0.99 13.58 11.00
N PRO A 74 0.57 14.82 11.32
CA PRO A 74 -0.38 15.55 10.49
C PRO A 74 0.19 15.76 9.08
N ALA A 75 -0.71 15.81 8.10
CA ALA A 75 -0.32 16.08 6.73
C ALA A 75 0.30 17.48 6.63
N ARG A 76 1.54 17.58 6.15
CA ARG A 76 2.19 18.88 5.90
C ARG A 76 2.84 18.94 4.51
N THR A 77 2.87 20.13 3.93
CA THR A 77 3.65 20.44 2.72
C THR A 77 5.09 20.73 3.16
N VAL A 78 6.06 20.15 2.45
CA VAL A 78 7.49 20.33 2.75
C VAL A 78 8.24 20.74 1.49
N GLU A 79 9.22 21.62 1.62
CA GLU A 79 10.17 21.91 0.56
C GLU A 79 11.34 20.93 0.60
N LEU A 80 11.75 20.46 -0.57
CA LEU A 80 12.79 19.43 -0.70
C LEU A 80 13.92 19.92 -1.60
N ALA A 81 15.15 19.70 -1.14
CA ALA A 81 16.33 19.73 -1.97
C ALA A 81 16.54 18.36 -2.62
N VAL A 82 16.74 18.35 -3.93
CA VAL A 82 17.06 17.14 -4.71
C VAL A 82 18.49 17.28 -5.24
N ARG A 83 19.30 16.23 -5.04
CA ARG A 83 20.68 16.15 -5.54
C ARG A 83 20.88 14.81 -6.21
N PHE A 84 21.69 14.76 -7.26
CA PHE A 84 21.98 13.51 -7.95
C PHE A 84 23.42 13.45 -8.43
N THR A 85 23.98 12.25 -8.49
CA THR A 85 25.35 12.01 -8.95
C THR A 85 25.55 10.53 -9.26
N ALA A 86 26.51 10.21 -10.11
CA ALA A 86 27.00 8.85 -10.27
C ALA A 86 27.82 8.42 -9.04
N VAL A 87 27.65 7.17 -8.61
CA VAL A 87 28.36 6.59 -7.47
C VAL A 87 28.87 5.20 -7.83
N SER A 88 30.09 4.89 -7.41
CA SER A 88 30.67 3.55 -7.55
C SER A 88 30.59 2.79 -6.23
N LEU A 89 29.94 1.64 -6.26
CA LEU A 89 29.80 0.74 -5.12
C LEU A 89 30.82 -0.39 -5.24
N ARG A 90 31.62 -0.58 -4.20
CA ARG A 90 32.54 -1.70 -4.13
C ARG A 90 31.82 -2.94 -3.63
N GLN A 91 32.21 -4.08 -4.18
CA GLN A 91 31.76 -5.38 -3.73
C GLN A 91 32.03 -5.57 -2.22
N PRO A 92 31.06 -6.06 -1.43
CA PRO A 92 31.28 -6.37 -0.02
C PRO A 92 32.42 -7.38 0.17
N ARG A 93 33.21 -7.21 1.23
CA ARG A 93 34.34 -8.12 1.52
C ARG A 93 33.91 -9.52 1.94
N LEU A 94 32.68 -9.67 2.44
CA LEU A 94 32.13 -10.91 2.99
C LEU A 94 30.83 -11.24 2.27
N GLY A 95 30.65 -12.52 1.90
CA GLY A 95 29.40 -13.03 1.33
C GLY A 95 29.11 -12.57 -0.10
N ALA A 96 30.09 -11.97 -0.79
CA ALA A 96 29.93 -11.62 -2.20
C ALA A 96 30.18 -12.84 -3.09
N ASP A 97 29.35 -12.99 -4.13
CA ASP A 97 29.55 -14.02 -5.13
C ASP A 97 30.77 -13.66 -6.00
N SER A 98 31.65 -14.62 -6.25
CA SER A 98 32.82 -14.43 -7.12
C SER A 98 32.48 -13.99 -8.55
N ARG A 99 31.23 -14.19 -8.99
CA ARG A 99 30.72 -13.79 -10.29
C ARG A 99 30.29 -12.32 -10.34
N ASP A 100 30.07 -11.68 -9.20
CA ASP A 100 29.68 -10.27 -9.15
C ASP A 100 30.88 -9.35 -9.45
N PRO A 101 30.64 -8.19 -10.10
CA PRO A 101 31.72 -7.25 -10.38
C PRO A 101 32.31 -6.67 -9.09
N ARG A 102 33.63 -6.45 -9.08
CA ARG A 102 34.34 -5.85 -7.94
C ARG A 102 33.88 -4.43 -7.62
N GLU A 103 33.38 -3.74 -8.63
CA GLU A 103 32.82 -2.39 -8.53
C GLU A 103 31.63 -2.24 -9.48
N LEU A 104 30.57 -1.58 -9.01
CA LEU A 104 29.35 -1.32 -9.75
C LEU A 104 29.03 0.17 -9.72
N THR A 105 28.96 0.80 -10.89
CA THR A 105 28.55 2.20 -11.02
C THR A 105 27.02 2.29 -11.13
N LEU A 106 26.41 3.12 -10.29
CA LEU A 106 24.98 3.43 -10.27
C LEU A 106 24.78 4.95 -10.19
N ASN A 107 23.54 5.41 -10.35
CA ASN A 107 23.18 6.78 -10.00
C ASN A 107 22.56 6.82 -8.60
N MET A 108 22.85 7.89 -7.86
CA MET A 108 22.24 8.20 -6.57
C MET A 108 21.39 9.45 -6.71
N VAL A 109 20.17 9.41 -6.17
CA VAL A 109 19.32 10.58 -5.95
C VAL A 109 19.11 10.75 -4.46
N GLU A 110 19.56 11.87 -3.90
CA GLU A 110 19.26 12.29 -2.53
C GLU A 110 18.12 13.31 -2.54
N VAL A 111 17.08 13.05 -1.74
CA VAL A 111 15.99 13.99 -1.47
C VAL A 111 16.03 14.32 0.01
N ARG A 112 16.11 15.60 0.36
CA ARG A 112 16.19 16.05 1.75
C ARG A 112 15.26 17.23 1.99
N GLU A 113 14.49 17.17 3.07
CA GLU A 113 13.69 18.29 3.55
C GLU A 113 14.56 19.48 3.93
N ILE A 114 14.17 20.65 3.41
CA ILE A 114 14.71 21.95 3.78
C ILE A 114 14.01 22.39 5.06
N ASP A 115 14.80 22.82 6.05
CA ASP A 115 14.33 23.30 7.36
C ASP A 115 13.27 22.41 8.04
N PRO A 116 13.59 21.12 8.29
CA PRO A 116 12.67 20.21 8.95
C PRO A 116 12.41 20.64 10.41
N PRO A 117 11.19 20.44 10.97
CA PRO A 117 10.89 20.83 12.35
C PRO A 117 11.79 20.19 13.40
N SER A 118 12.33 19.01 13.11
CA SER A 118 13.43 18.40 13.85
C SER A 118 14.21 17.46 12.94
N ALA A 119 15.47 17.16 13.30
CA ALA A 119 16.27 16.18 12.57
C ALA A 119 15.63 14.77 12.54
N LYS A 120 14.82 14.43 13.56
CA LYS A 120 14.10 13.14 13.64
C LYS A 120 12.86 13.09 12.74
N ASP A 121 12.33 14.25 12.38
CA ASP A 121 11.15 14.42 11.53
C ASP A 121 11.51 14.77 10.09
N ALA A 122 12.80 14.89 9.77
CA ALA A 122 13.28 15.24 8.45
C ALA A 122 13.02 14.13 7.45
N VAL A 123 12.40 14.48 6.31
CA VAL A 123 12.32 13.58 5.17
C VAL A 123 13.69 13.49 4.52
N ILE A 124 14.29 12.29 4.50
CA ILE A 124 15.56 12.02 3.81
C ILE A 124 15.42 10.70 3.04
N TRP A 125 15.52 10.75 1.71
CA TRP A 125 15.61 9.58 0.85
C TRP A 125 16.96 9.55 0.12
N ARG A 126 17.55 8.36 0.04
CA ARG A 126 18.76 8.09 -0.74
C ARG A 126 18.45 6.91 -1.64
N LEU A 127 18.24 7.20 -2.92
CA LEU A 127 17.73 6.27 -3.90
C LEU A 127 18.86 5.89 -4.84
N LEU A 128 19.26 4.62 -4.81
CA LEU A 128 20.16 4.05 -5.82
C LEU A 128 19.32 3.60 -7.02
N THR A 129 19.79 3.89 -8.22
CA THR A 129 19.07 3.57 -9.45
C THR A 129 20.03 3.23 -10.60
N THR A 130 19.60 2.32 -11.46
CA THR A 130 20.27 1.99 -12.73
C THR A 130 19.83 2.90 -13.88
N HIS A 131 18.77 3.70 -13.69
CA HIS A 131 18.33 4.67 -14.67
C HIS A 131 19.36 5.81 -14.82
N SER A 132 19.49 6.39 -16.02
CA SER A 132 20.30 7.60 -16.21
C SER A 132 19.70 8.78 -15.44
N VAL A 133 20.56 9.59 -14.82
CA VAL A 133 20.18 10.78 -14.09
C VAL A 133 21.19 11.88 -14.39
N GLU A 134 20.93 12.63 -15.46
CA GLU A 134 21.79 13.73 -15.91
C GLU A 134 21.19 15.10 -15.59
N THR A 135 19.87 15.15 -15.40
CA THR A 135 19.14 16.38 -15.13
C THR A 135 18.29 16.28 -13.87
N LEU A 136 17.91 17.45 -13.34
CA LEU A 136 16.93 17.53 -12.24
C LEU A 136 15.59 16.87 -12.62
N ALA A 137 15.17 16.97 -13.89
CA ALA A 137 13.94 16.34 -14.36
C ALA A 137 14.02 14.81 -14.27
N ASP A 138 15.17 14.23 -14.58
CA ASP A 138 15.40 12.79 -14.43
C ASP A 138 15.38 12.39 -12.96
N ALA A 139 16.05 13.17 -12.09
CA ALA A 139 16.04 12.91 -10.65
C ALA A 139 14.60 12.94 -10.09
N CYS A 140 13.80 13.93 -10.48
CA CYS A 140 12.37 14.00 -10.10
C CYS A 140 11.58 12.79 -10.62
N ARG A 141 11.88 12.28 -11.82
CA ARG A 141 11.25 11.05 -12.33
C ARG A 141 11.57 9.84 -11.45
N ILE A 142 12.81 9.72 -10.95
CA ILE A 142 13.18 8.65 -10.00
C ILE A 142 12.40 8.80 -8.68
N VAL A 143 12.22 10.03 -8.19
CA VAL A 143 11.40 10.29 -7.01
C VAL A 143 9.95 9.86 -7.22
N ASP A 144 9.35 10.16 -8.37
CA ASP A 144 7.98 9.75 -8.69
C ASP A 144 7.83 8.22 -8.85
N LEU A 145 8.81 7.55 -9.44
CA LEU A 145 8.88 6.09 -9.46
C LEU A 145 8.93 5.53 -8.03
N TYR A 146 9.80 6.08 -7.17
CA TYR A 146 9.91 5.61 -5.80
C TYR A 146 8.65 5.88 -4.97
N ARG A 147 7.95 7.00 -5.21
CA ARG A 147 6.64 7.28 -4.58
C ARG A 147 5.59 6.24 -4.92
N SER A 148 5.70 5.62 -6.10
CA SER A 148 4.80 4.55 -6.53
C SER A 148 4.97 3.26 -5.71
N ARG A 149 6.06 3.12 -4.93
CA ARG A 149 6.30 1.98 -4.01
C ARG A 149 5.18 1.81 -2.98
N TRP A 150 4.51 2.88 -2.58
CA TRP A 150 3.38 2.74 -1.63
C TRP A 150 2.23 1.91 -2.20
N SER A 151 2.08 1.85 -3.53
CA SER A 151 1.03 1.07 -4.20
C SER A 151 1.16 -0.43 -3.89
N VAL A 152 2.39 -0.96 -3.81
CA VAL A 152 2.62 -2.37 -3.46
C VAL A 152 2.31 -2.64 -1.98
N GLU A 153 2.59 -1.69 -1.09
CA GLU A 153 2.20 -1.81 0.31
C GLU A 153 0.68 -1.82 0.48
N GLN A 154 -0.05 -1.00 -0.29
CA GLN A 154 -1.52 -1.02 -0.31
C GLN A 154 -2.07 -2.33 -0.88
N LEU A 155 -1.43 -2.89 -1.92
CA LEU A 155 -1.80 -4.19 -2.47
C LEU A 155 -1.70 -5.29 -1.40
N PHE A 156 -0.55 -5.43 -0.74
CA PHE A 156 -0.37 -6.46 0.30
C PHE A 156 -1.25 -6.23 1.52
N ARG A 157 -1.52 -4.98 1.91
CA ARG A 157 -2.51 -4.70 2.97
C ARG A 157 -3.92 -5.16 2.59
N THR A 158 -4.31 -4.94 1.33
CA THR A 158 -5.60 -5.40 0.80
C THR A 158 -5.73 -6.92 0.83
N VAL A 159 -4.65 -7.63 0.46
CA VAL A 159 -4.57 -9.11 0.56
C VAL A 159 -4.67 -9.58 2.01
N LYS A 160 -3.87 -9.00 2.91
CA LYS A 160 -3.65 -9.56 4.26
C LYS A 160 -4.82 -9.38 5.21
N SER A 161 -5.18 -8.13 5.49
CA SER A 161 -6.00 -7.81 6.68
C SER A 161 -6.98 -6.66 6.47
N GLN A 162 -6.99 -6.04 5.28
CA GLN A 162 -7.82 -4.87 5.04
C GLN A 162 -9.07 -5.19 4.23
N ALA A 163 -9.12 -6.29 3.49
CA ALA A 163 -10.24 -6.57 2.61
C ALA A 163 -10.48 -8.06 2.33
N ILE A 164 -9.41 -8.80 2.02
CA ILE A 164 -9.50 -10.23 1.71
C ILE A 164 -9.30 -11.10 2.95
N ASP A 165 -8.59 -10.58 3.95
CA ASP A 165 -8.37 -11.22 5.25
C ASP A 165 -7.68 -12.59 5.14
N LEU A 166 -6.70 -12.70 4.22
CA LEU A 166 -5.93 -13.93 3.99
C LEU A 166 -5.27 -14.46 5.28
N GLU A 167 -4.85 -13.58 6.18
CA GLU A 167 -4.19 -13.95 7.45
C GLU A 167 -5.16 -14.61 8.45
N GLU A 168 -6.48 -14.54 8.24
CA GLU A 168 -7.51 -15.23 9.03
C GLU A 168 -7.85 -16.61 8.47
N SER A 169 -7.20 -17.03 7.37
CA SER A 169 -7.39 -18.37 6.80
C SER A 169 -6.94 -19.45 7.77
N LEU A 170 -7.79 -20.47 7.97
CA LEU A 170 -7.50 -21.65 8.81
C LEU A 170 -6.92 -22.82 8.00
N ILE A 171 -6.55 -22.60 6.73
CA ILE A 171 -5.93 -23.63 5.89
C ILE A 171 -4.55 -23.96 6.46
N ALA A 172 -4.36 -25.21 6.88
CA ALA A 172 -3.10 -25.71 7.41
C ALA A 172 -2.15 -26.27 6.33
N ASP A 173 -2.68 -26.61 5.15
CA ASP A 173 -1.92 -27.13 4.02
C ASP A 173 -1.17 -26.02 3.29
N GLY A 174 0.15 -26.18 3.12
CA GLY A 174 1.02 -25.16 2.53
C GLY A 174 0.66 -24.85 1.08
N ASP A 175 0.47 -25.89 0.26
CA ASP A 175 0.17 -25.73 -1.17
C ASP A 175 -1.22 -25.09 -1.38
N ALA A 176 -2.21 -25.46 -0.56
CA ALA A 176 -3.52 -24.83 -0.59
C ALA A 176 -3.47 -23.37 -0.16
N LEU A 177 -2.65 -23.04 0.85
CA LEU A 177 -2.44 -21.65 1.27
C LEU A 177 -1.76 -20.83 0.18
N GLU A 178 -0.79 -21.40 -0.54
CA GLU A 178 -0.14 -20.74 -1.67
C GLU A 178 -1.14 -20.44 -2.81
N ARG A 179 -1.96 -21.42 -3.20
CA ARG A 179 -3.01 -21.23 -4.21
C ARG A 179 -4.03 -20.18 -3.78
N LEU A 180 -4.43 -20.18 -2.51
CA LEU A 180 -5.32 -19.15 -1.96
C LEU A 180 -4.65 -17.77 -2.00
N ALA A 181 -3.37 -17.66 -1.63
CA ALA A 181 -2.62 -16.41 -1.66
C ALA A 181 -2.49 -15.84 -3.08
N ALA A 182 -2.21 -16.70 -4.07
CA ALA A 182 -2.17 -16.31 -5.48
C ALA A 182 -3.54 -15.79 -5.95
N THR A 183 -4.62 -16.50 -5.61
CA THR A 183 -6.00 -16.08 -5.95
C THR A 183 -6.36 -14.76 -5.27
N ALA A 184 -6.02 -14.60 -3.99
CA ALA A 184 -6.22 -13.37 -3.23
C ALA A 184 -5.46 -12.20 -3.86
N LEU A 185 -4.25 -12.42 -4.38
CA LEU A 185 -3.47 -11.39 -5.06
C LEU A 185 -4.15 -10.91 -6.36
N VAL A 186 -4.74 -11.81 -7.14
CA VAL A 186 -5.53 -11.45 -8.34
C VAL A 186 -6.73 -10.58 -7.96
N VAL A 187 -7.50 -11.01 -6.95
CA VAL A 187 -8.66 -10.24 -6.46
C VAL A 187 -8.25 -8.88 -5.92
N ALA A 188 -7.18 -8.82 -5.12
CA ALA A 188 -6.64 -7.56 -4.58
C ALA A 188 -6.16 -6.64 -5.70
N THR A 189 -5.60 -7.19 -6.77
CA THR A 189 -5.20 -6.41 -7.94
C THR A 189 -6.41 -5.77 -8.63
N LYS A 190 -7.50 -6.52 -8.85
CA LYS A 190 -8.77 -5.97 -9.38
C LYS A 190 -9.32 -4.85 -8.47
N VAL A 191 -9.29 -5.05 -7.15
CA VAL A 191 -9.66 -4.02 -6.17
C VAL A 191 -8.77 -2.78 -6.29
N MET A 192 -7.46 -2.95 -6.39
CA MET A 192 -6.53 -1.83 -6.52
C MET A 192 -6.65 -1.11 -7.86
N GLN A 193 -6.96 -1.81 -8.95
CA GLN A 193 -7.24 -1.20 -10.25
C GLN A 193 -8.50 -0.32 -10.19
N LEU A 194 -9.54 -0.74 -9.46
CA LEU A 194 -10.71 0.12 -9.20
C LEU A 194 -10.37 1.32 -8.30
N VAL A 195 -9.54 1.12 -7.27
CA VAL A 195 -9.05 2.19 -6.38
C VAL A 195 -8.26 3.25 -7.16
N HIS A 196 -7.38 2.84 -8.07
CA HIS A 196 -6.60 3.76 -8.89
C HIS A 196 -7.39 4.32 -10.08
N GLY A 197 -8.35 3.56 -10.60
CA GLY A 197 -9.23 3.93 -11.70
C GLY A 197 -10.45 4.75 -11.30
N ARG A 198 -10.70 4.98 -10.00
CA ARG A 198 -11.80 5.86 -9.59
C ARG A 198 -11.52 7.31 -10.02
N GLY A 199 -12.53 7.99 -10.58
CA GLY A 199 -12.39 9.39 -11.02
C GLY A 199 -11.65 9.54 -12.36
N SER A 200 -11.05 10.72 -12.58
CA SER A 200 -10.43 11.08 -13.86
C SER A 200 -9.39 10.08 -14.41
N PRO A 201 -8.51 9.46 -13.59
CA PRO A 201 -7.53 8.50 -14.12
C PRO A 201 -8.16 7.29 -14.84
N GLY A 202 -9.30 6.78 -14.37
CA GLY A 202 -9.96 5.63 -14.99
C GLY A 202 -10.74 5.96 -16.25
N GLN A 203 -10.91 7.23 -16.61
CA GLN A 203 -11.60 7.61 -17.85
C GLN A 203 -10.79 7.23 -19.10
N ARG A 204 -9.47 7.01 -18.94
CA ARG A 204 -8.55 6.60 -20.01
C ARG A 204 -8.57 5.10 -20.31
N PHE A 205 -9.25 4.31 -19.48
CA PHE A 205 -9.25 2.86 -19.57
C PHE A 205 -10.68 2.35 -19.76
N GLN A 206 -10.82 1.30 -20.56
CA GLN A 206 -12.10 0.63 -20.75
C GLN A 206 -12.42 -0.26 -19.55
N ALA A 207 -13.69 -0.30 -19.15
CA ALA A 207 -14.21 -1.21 -18.13
C ALA A 207 -14.02 -2.67 -18.55
N ALA A 208 -14.04 -2.94 -19.86
CA ALA A 208 -13.79 -4.26 -20.45
C ALA A 208 -12.41 -4.85 -20.08
N HIS A 209 -11.47 -4.05 -19.57
CA HIS A 209 -10.21 -4.58 -19.03
C HIS A 209 -10.38 -5.37 -17.72
N LEU A 210 -11.46 -5.12 -16.96
CA LEU A 210 -11.73 -5.78 -15.69
C LEU A 210 -13.03 -6.58 -15.66
N PHE A 211 -13.93 -6.30 -16.59
CA PHE A 211 -15.28 -6.85 -16.60
C PHE A 211 -15.58 -7.48 -17.95
N ASP A 212 -16.13 -8.69 -17.93
CA ASP A 212 -16.58 -9.38 -19.15
C ASP A 212 -17.84 -8.72 -19.76
N PRO A 213 -18.24 -9.07 -21.00
CA PRO A 213 -19.41 -8.45 -21.65
C PRO A 213 -20.71 -8.58 -20.85
N THR A 214 -20.93 -9.70 -20.17
CA THR A 214 -22.12 -9.90 -19.33
C THR A 214 -22.06 -9.00 -18.09
N GLU A 215 -20.91 -8.91 -17.44
CA GLU A 215 -20.67 -7.98 -16.34
C GLU A 215 -20.88 -6.51 -16.77
N ILE A 216 -20.47 -6.12 -17.98
CA ILE A 216 -20.71 -4.79 -18.53
C ILE A 216 -22.20 -4.50 -18.67
N THR A 217 -22.98 -5.43 -19.23
CA THR A 217 -24.45 -5.27 -19.32
C THR A 217 -25.09 -5.13 -17.94
N VAL A 218 -24.65 -5.93 -16.96
CA VAL A 218 -25.14 -5.82 -15.58
C VAL A 218 -24.77 -4.46 -14.97
N LEU A 219 -23.57 -3.93 -15.24
CA LEU A 219 -23.15 -2.61 -14.80
C LEU A 219 -24.05 -1.50 -15.36
N GLU A 220 -24.44 -1.56 -16.63
CA GLU A 220 -25.36 -0.58 -17.24
C GLU A 220 -26.70 -0.53 -16.52
N VAL A 221 -27.31 -1.69 -16.29
CA VAL A 221 -28.60 -1.80 -15.59
C VAL A 221 -28.46 -1.32 -14.13
N LEU A 222 -27.38 -1.70 -13.46
CA LEU A 222 -27.15 -1.30 -12.07
C LEU A 222 -26.91 0.19 -11.93
N ILE A 223 -26.17 0.82 -12.85
CA ILE A 223 -25.93 2.27 -12.78
C ILE A 223 -27.23 3.02 -12.91
N ALA A 224 -28.09 2.68 -13.89
CA ALA A 224 -29.41 3.29 -14.02
C ALA A 224 -30.26 3.19 -12.73
N LYS A 225 -30.13 2.10 -11.96
CA LYS A 225 -30.80 1.93 -10.66
C LYS A 225 -30.11 2.66 -9.50
N LEU A 226 -28.78 2.77 -9.55
CA LEU A 226 -27.98 3.34 -8.47
C LEU A 226 -27.86 4.85 -8.58
N GLU A 227 -28.12 5.45 -9.74
CA GLU A 227 -28.22 6.90 -9.88
C GLU A 227 -29.31 7.46 -8.96
N GLY A 228 -28.94 8.48 -8.19
CA GLY A 228 -29.90 9.17 -7.33
C GLY A 228 -30.75 10.18 -8.10
N LYS A 229 -31.71 10.78 -7.39
CA LYS A 229 -32.62 11.80 -7.96
C LYS A 229 -31.91 13.11 -8.33
N THR A 230 -30.75 13.38 -7.75
CA THR A 230 -30.01 14.64 -7.94
C THR A 230 -28.84 14.48 -8.90
N GLN A 231 -28.47 15.55 -9.61
CA GLN A 231 -27.31 15.53 -10.53
C GLN A 231 -26.01 15.11 -9.83
N LYS A 232 -25.87 15.43 -8.54
CA LYS A 232 -24.71 15.05 -7.70
C LYS A 232 -24.63 13.55 -7.41
N GLN A 233 -25.72 12.82 -7.58
CA GLN A 233 -25.80 11.37 -7.37
C GLN A 233 -25.85 10.59 -8.69
N LYS A 234 -25.67 11.26 -9.83
CA LYS A 234 -25.50 10.60 -11.12
C LYS A 234 -24.04 10.23 -11.34
N ASN A 235 -23.79 9.27 -12.20
CA ASN A 235 -22.44 8.88 -12.57
C ASN A 235 -21.84 9.93 -13.51
N PRO A 236 -20.78 10.67 -13.13
CA PRO A 236 -20.24 11.74 -13.94
C PRO A 236 -19.24 11.25 -15.01
N HIS A 237 -19.02 9.94 -15.12
CA HIS A 237 -17.97 9.37 -15.96
C HIS A 237 -18.50 8.88 -17.30
N PRO A 238 -17.69 8.97 -18.38
CA PRO A 238 -18.08 8.44 -19.68
C PRO A 238 -18.41 6.95 -19.59
N THR A 239 -19.47 6.53 -20.29
CA THR A 239 -19.93 5.14 -20.32
C THR A 239 -18.82 4.19 -20.74
N HIS A 240 -18.85 2.97 -20.17
CA HIS A 240 -17.87 1.90 -20.43
C HIS A 240 -16.43 2.21 -20.03
N THR A 241 -16.15 3.33 -19.36
CA THR A 241 -14.83 3.56 -18.78
C THR A 241 -14.65 2.84 -17.44
N LEU A 242 -13.40 2.60 -17.05
CA LEU A 242 -13.08 2.04 -15.74
C LEU A 242 -13.60 2.95 -14.61
N ALA A 243 -13.56 4.26 -14.79
CA ALA A 243 -14.12 5.21 -13.82
C ALA A 243 -15.64 5.05 -13.64
N TRP A 244 -16.36 4.84 -14.74
CA TRP A 244 -17.80 4.57 -14.76
C TRP A 244 -18.14 3.27 -14.03
N ALA A 245 -17.40 2.19 -14.28
CA ALA A 245 -17.58 0.92 -13.57
C ALA A 245 -17.21 1.04 -12.08
N ALA A 246 -16.09 1.71 -11.77
CA ALA A 246 -15.65 1.94 -10.40
C ALA A 246 -16.67 2.73 -9.59
N TRP A 247 -17.35 3.71 -10.18
CA TRP A 247 -18.43 4.43 -9.51
C TRP A 247 -19.56 3.47 -9.10
N CYS A 248 -20.01 2.59 -10.01
CA CYS A 248 -21.04 1.58 -9.73
C CYS A 248 -20.62 0.64 -8.59
N ILE A 249 -19.44 0.04 -8.70
CA ILE A 249 -18.93 -0.88 -7.69
C ILE A 249 -18.79 -0.18 -6.33
N ALA A 250 -18.31 1.06 -6.29
CA ALA A 250 -18.22 1.83 -5.06
C ALA A 250 -19.60 2.08 -4.41
N ARG A 251 -20.62 2.40 -5.23
CA ARG A 251 -22.01 2.57 -4.76
C ARG A 251 -22.55 1.28 -4.16
N LEU A 252 -22.35 0.14 -4.83
CA LEU A 252 -22.69 -1.17 -4.28
C LEU A 252 -21.93 -1.45 -2.97
N GLY A 253 -20.70 -0.95 -2.86
CA GLY A 253 -19.86 -1.04 -1.67
C GLY A 253 -20.29 -0.15 -0.49
N GLY A 254 -21.33 0.65 -0.64
CA GLY A 254 -21.87 1.54 0.39
C GLY A 254 -21.28 2.96 0.39
N TRP A 255 -20.52 3.35 -0.65
CA TRP A 255 -20.19 4.75 -0.85
C TRP A 255 -21.42 5.50 -1.34
N ASN A 256 -21.72 6.66 -0.77
CA ASN A 256 -22.96 7.39 -1.05
C ASN A 256 -22.90 8.28 -2.30
N GLY A 257 -21.77 8.33 -2.99
CA GLY A 257 -21.60 9.02 -4.26
C GLY A 257 -21.22 10.50 -4.18
N TYR A 258 -21.02 11.08 -2.99
CA TYR A 258 -20.67 12.49 -2.88
C TYR A 258 -19.16 12.72 -3.01
N GLU A 259 -18.79 13.67 -3.87
CA GLU A 259 -17.39 14.06 -4.12
C GLU A 259 -16.68 14.65 -2.89
N LYS A 260 -17.43 15.32 -2.01
CA LYS A 260 -16.90 15.89 -0.77
C LYS A 260 -16.52 14.84 0.27
N GLU A 261 -17.02 13.62 0.13
CA GLU A 261 -16.73 12.55 1.07
C GLU A 261 -15.40 11.87 0.77
N ARG A 262 -14.95 11.08 1.75
CA ARG A 262 -13.75 10.28 1.59
C ARG A 262 -13.91 9.37 0.35
N PRO A 263 -12.96 9.40 -0.60
CA PRO A 263 -13.03 8.55 -1.78
C PRO A 263 -13.11 7.07 -1.41
N PRO A 264 -13.86 6.25 -2.17
CA PRO A 264 -14.06 4.83 -1.88
C PRO A 264 -12.73 4.08 -1.89
N GLY A 265 -12.42 3.37 -0.80
CA GLY A 265 -11.15 2.65 -0.62
C GLY A 265 -11.24 1.15 -0.93
N PRO A 266 -10.16 0.38 -0.68
CA PRO A 266 -10.12 -1.06 -0.94
C PRO A 266 -11.26 -1.86 -0.30
N ILE A 267 -11.65 -1.52 0.94
CA ILE A 267 -12.77 -2.16 1.67
C ILE A 267 -14.08 -1.95 0.89
N THR A 268 -14.39 -0.70 0.54
CA THR A 268 -15.60 -0.33 -0.19
C THR A 268 -15.69 -1.09 -1.51
N PHE A 269 -14.60 -1.11 -2.29
CA PHE A 269 -14.57 -1.84 -3.55
C PHE A 269 -14.71 -3.35 -3.37
N THR A 270 -14.15 -3.92 -2.32
CA THR A 270 -14.27 -5.36 -2.04
C THR A 270 -15.72 -5.72 -1.70
N HIS A 271 -16.40 -4.94 -0.85
CA HIS A 271 -17.82 -5.11 -0.58
C HIS A 271 -18.67 -4.93 -1.84
N GLY A 272 -18.33 -3.94 -2.66
CA GLY A 272 -18.97 -3.68 -3.94
C GLY A 272 -18.86 -4.86 -4.90
N LEU A 273 -17.65 -5.39 -5.10
CA LEU A 273 -17.40 -6.55 -5.95
C LEU A 273 -18.11 -7.80 -5.46
N ARG A 274 -18.13 -8.06 -4.14
CA ARG A 274 -18.88 -9.20 -3.57
C ARG A 274 -20.37 -9.12 -3.92
N ARG A 275 -20.99 -7.94 -3.75
CA ARG A 275 -22.40 -7.70 -4.10
C ARG A 275 -22.63 -7.77 -5.61
N PHE A 276 -21.76 -7.17 -6.39
CA PHE A 276 -21.82 -7.18 -7.86
C PHE A 276 -21.77 -8.61 -8.41
N ASN A 277 -20.80 -9.42 -7.98
CA ASN A 277 -20.65 -10.80 -8.44
C ASN A 277 -21.89 -11.64 -8.12
N ALA A 278 -22.51 -11.45 -6.95
CA ALA A 278 -23.75 -12.14 -6.60
C ALA A 278 -24.92 -11.74 -7.51
N ILE A 279 -25.04 -10.46 -7.86
CA ILE A 279 -26.06 -9.95 -8.78
C ILE A 279 -25.82 -10.50 -10.20
N THR A 280 -24.58 -10.45 -10.69
CA THR A 280 -24.21 -10.98 -12.01
C THR A 280 -24.50 -12.47 -12.10
N HIS A 281 -24.19 -13.25 -11.06
CA HIS A 281 -24.52 -14.67 -11.02
C HIS A 281 -26.04 -14.90 -11.12
N GLY A 282 -26.84 -14.14 -10.36
CA GLY A 282 -28.30 -14.21 -10.45
C GLY A 282 -28.84 -13.81 -11.84
N PHE A 283 -28.24 -12.80 -12.47
CA PHE A 283 -28.57 -12.39 -13.84
C PHE A 283 -28.31 -13.52 -14.84
N VAL A 284 -27.13 -14.14 -14.79
CA VAL A 284 -26.75 -15.26 -15.67
C VAL A 284 -27.72 -16.44 -15.50
N LEU A 285 -28.05 -16.82 -14.26
CA LEU A 285 -29.00 -17.92 -13.99
C LEU A 285 -30.40 -17.63 -14.55
N ALA A 286 -30.84 -16.37 -14.52
CA ALA A 286 -32.14 -15.97 -15.06
C ALA A 286 -32.16 -15.97 -16.60
N SER A 287 -31.03 -15.67 -17.24
CA SER A 287 -30.90 -15.65 -18.71
C SER A 287 -30.72 -17.02 -19.37
N GLN A 288 -30.50 -18.07 -18.57
CA GLN A 288 -30.39 -19.46 -19.05
C GLN A 288 -31.73 -20.20 -19.13
N LYS A 289 -32.83 -19.51 -18.78
CA LYS A 289 -34.21 -19.99 -18.96
C LYS A 289 -34.81 -19.39 -20.22
#